data_AF-A0A9W8EFX3-F1
#
_entry.id   AF-A0A9W8EFX3-F1
#
_cell.length_a   1.000
_cell.length_b   1.000
_cell.length_c   1.000
_cell.angle_alpha   90.00
_cell.angle_beta   90.00
_cell.angle_gamma   90.00
#
_symmetry.space_group_name_H-M   'P 1'
#
loop_
_entity.id
_entity.type
_entity.pdbx_description
1 polymer ?
#
loop_
_entity_poly.entity_id
_entity_poly.type
_entity_poly.pdbx_seq_one_letter_code
_entity_poly.pdbx_strand_id
1 'polypeptide(L)'
;LEAAQAEADKWDRAAADTIGLHAGPRNVLEVREVAKLLEKARNLLMLPSRYNELRQIQQTILDLQARTDQLVDRSERSDLVERPRYDEAAALVSSCGVFGRFEPSGLEQLRAGIAKVDSWRKEVEQLFLFNTNGGALGDTLAGVQYRLRQTLSIVNGADKTTTELCCACLRPESGLMVECNSCHEWYHPHCVNLDQHEIENLLFLCSLCDARARAERPRLLGDYPTLSRVDRAVMESRSFGLIAGALDPLVTILLDAQSLIQSLKHLLEDKQAERLKRSAFLRLLLRALLGLGINLKHGIVDNLWSLLSELTKDEPVPVITPGITVSSRRSPRSKPPHNLLAAEPEMQAQATAGHPLEVEDTPVQPPAALFPLQQQLEQISQQPGAVLVGDKLANISQPGEGILHPGDAAIYQSKLEDLALLIMHPPPVEQDVGQGLPPACDTFNLSKENCLCNLRGADLDADSSAMALVPTIECDDCTEYFHIDCVQVSIAVARIIAFNQMRIRVNADVDVDIPEEPSRYTCPGCCIKSGAGYPYGEVMFE
;
A
#
# COMPACT_ATOMS: atom_id res chain seq x y z
N LEU A 1 -52.05 -42.07 -17.60
CA LEU A 1 -50.99 -42.10 -16.58
C LEU A 1 -49.69 -42.68 -17.16
N GLU A 2 -49.70 -43.91 -17.69
CA GLU A 2 -48.51 -44.53 -18.31
C GLU A 2 -47.87 -43.68 -19.43
N ALA A 3 -48.69 -43.08 -20.31
CA ALA A 3 -48.19 -42.17 -21.34
C ALA A 3 -47.50 -40.92 -20.76
N ALA A 4 -48.03 -40.36 -19.67
CA ALA A 4 -47.43 -39.21 -18.99
C ALA A 4 -46.12 -39.58 -18.29
N GLN A 5 -46.04 -40.78 -17.70
CA GLN A 5 -44.79 -41.31 -17.13
C GLN A 5 -43.73 -41.50 -18.23
N ALA A 6 -44.10 -42.11 -19.36
CA ALA A 6 -43.17 -42.33 -20.47
C ALA A 6 -42.61 -41.02 -21.05
N GLU A 7 -43.42 -39.95 -21.06
CA GLU A 7 -42.98 -38.62 -21.48
C GLU A 7 -42.04 -37.96 -20.47
N ALA A 8 -42.33 -38.08 -19.17
CA ALA A 8 -41.44 -37.64 -18.10
C ALA A 8 -40.09 -38.38 -18.13
N ASP A 9 -40.09 -39.70 -18.32
CA ASP A 9 -38.87 -40.51 -18.44
C ASP A 9 -38.05 -40.14 -19.69
N LYS A 10 -38.73 -39.80 -20.80
CA LYS A 10 -38.07 -39.29 -22.01
C LYS A 10 -37.42 -37.93 -21.76
N TRP A 11 -38.07 -37.06 -20.99
CA TRP A 11 -37.51 -35.78 -20.58
C TRP A 11 -36.30 -35.97 -19.64
N ASP A 12 -36.40 -36.85 -18.64
CA ASP A 12 -35.30 -37.11 -17.69
C ASP A 12 -34.05 -37.63 -18.40
N ARG A 13 -34.20 -38.47 -19.44
CA ARG A 13 -33.09 -38.88 -20.31
C ARG A 13 -32.47 -37.69 -21.05
N ALA A 14 -33.29 -36.84 -21.68
CA ALA A 14 -32.80 -35.66 -22.39
C ALA A 14 -32.10 -34.67 -21.45
N ALA A 15 -32.62 -34.47 -20.23
CA ALA A 15 -31.98 -33.65 -19.21
C ALA A 15 -30.66 -34.26 -18.74
N ALA A 16 -30.60 -35.58 -18.53
CA ALA A 16 -29.37 -36.27 -18.16
C ALA A 16 -28.29 -36.17 -19.26
N ASP A 17 -28.69 -36.27 -20.53
CA ASP A 17 -27.81 -36.09 -21.69
C ASP A 17 -27.28 -34.66 -21.76
N THR A 18 -28.15 -33.65 -21.61
CA THR A 18 -27.75 -32.23 -21.61
C THR A 18 -26.85 -31.89 -20.43
N ILE A 19 -27.21 -32.32 -19.21
CA ILE A 19 -26.36 -32.14 -18.02
C ILE A 19 -25.03 -32.88 -18.19
N GLY A 20 -24.90 -33.84 -19.11
CA GLY A 20 -23.66 -34.54 -19.38
C GLY A 20 -23.38 -35.65 -18.37
N LEU A 21 -24.43 -36.32 -17.88
CA LEU A 21 -24.28 -37.60 -17.18
C LEU A 21 -23.89 -38.73 -18.16
N HIS A 22 -24.14 -38.54 -19.45
CA HIS A 22 -23.82 -39.49 -20.51
C HIS A 22 -22.97 -38.90 -21.65
N ALA A 23 -22.82 -37.58 -21.71
CA ALA A 23 -22.00 -36.92 -22.72
C ALA A 23 -20.51 -36.97 -22.33
N GLY A 24 -19.64 -37.18 -23.32
CA GLY A 24 -18.19 -37.11 -23.16
C GLY A 24 -17.71 -35.71 -22.67
N PRO A 25 -16.41 -35.57 -22.37
CA PRO A 25 -15.83 -34.47 -21.58
C PRO A 25 -15.86 -33.05 -22.22
N ARG A 26 -16.75 -32.73 -23.18
CA ARG A 26 -16.65 -31.48 -23.96
C ARG A 26 -17.94 -30.74 -24.33
N ASN A 27 -19.12 -31.16 -23.87
CA ASN A 27 -20.33 -30.40 -24.20
C ASN A 27 -20.49 -29.22 -23.24
N VAL A 28 -20.23 -28.00 -23.74
CA VAL A 28 -20.54 -26.75 -23.05
C VAL A 28 -22.07 -26.62 -22.96
N LEU A 29 -22.59 -26.48 -21.75
CA LEU A 29 -24.00 -26.21 -21.44
C LEU A 29 -24.35 -24.80 -21.88
N GLU A 30 -25.21 -24.68 -22.89
CA GLU A 30 -25.81 -23.40 -23.24
C GLU A 30 -26.99 -23.08 -22.31
N VAL A 31 -27.03 -21.85 -21.77
CA VAL A 31 -28.14 -21.36 -20.92
C VAL A 31 -29.50 -21.54 -21.61
N ARG A 32 -29.53 -21.33 -22.93
CA ARG A 32 -30.73 -21.44 -23.76
C ARG A 32 -31.26 -22.87 -23.84
N GLU A 33 -30.40 -23.88 -23.84
CA GLU A 33 -30.80 -25.29 -23.88
C GLU A 33 -31.42 -25.73 -22.55
N VAL A 34 -30.80 -25.35 -21.43
CA VAL A 34 -31.31 -25.58 -20.08
C VAL A 34 -32.69 -24.92 -19.90
N ALA A 35 -32.83 -23.67 -20.34
CA ALA A 35 -34.11 -22.96 -20.29
C ALA A 35 -35.20 -23.65 -21.13
N LYS A 36 -34.87 -24.10 -22.35
CA LYS A 36 -35.81 -24.85 -23.22
C LYS A 36 -36.26 -26.16 -22.55
N LEU A 37 -35.37 -26.88 -21.89
CA LEU A 37 -35.72 -28.12 -21.20
C LEU A 37 -36.63 -27.86 -19.99
N LEU A 38 -36.32 -26.85 -19.17
CA LEU A 38 -37.18 -26.48 -18.03
C LEU A 38 -38.57 -26.04 -18.47
N GLU A 39 -38.68 -25.30 -19.58
CA GLU A 39 -39.97 -24.92 -20.14
C GLU A 39 -40.75 -26.12 -20.68
N LYS A 40 -40.07 -27.07 -21.35
CA LYS A 40 -40.70 -28.34 -21.74
C LYS A 40 -41.22 -29.12 -20.52
N ALA A 41 -40.47 -29.17 -19.43
CA ALA A 41 -40.87 -29.88 -18.21
C ALA A 41 -42.13 -29.29 -17.57
N ARG A 42 -42.27 -27.96 -17.58
CA ARG A 42 -43.45 -27.26 -17.05
C ARG A 42 -44.74 -27.61 -17.78
N ASN A 43 -44.63 -28.01 -19.06
CA ASN A 43 -45.77 -28.39 -19.89
C ASN A 43 -46.14 -29.88 -19.76
N LEU A 44 -45.39 -30.67 -18.97
CA LEU A 44 -45.70 -32.08 -18.74
C LEU A 44 -46.78 -32.26 -17.67
N LEU A 45 -47.57 -33.33 -17.83
CA LEU A 45 -48.62 -33.70 -16.86
C LEU A 45 -48.05 -34.19 -15.52
N MET A 46 -46.81 -34.68 -15.49
CA MET A 46 -46.10 -35.09 -14.29
C MET A 46 -44.71 -34.46 -14.26
N LEU A 47 -44.30 -33.98 -13.09
CA LEU A 47 -43.01 -33.33 -12.90
C LEU A 47 -41.88 -34.39 -12.98
N PRO A 48 -40.89 -34.24 -13.88
CA PRO A 48 -39.78 -35.17 -13.98
C PRO A 48 -38.89 -35.16 -12.72
N SER A 49 -38.24 -36.28 -12.44
CA SER A 49 -37.46 -36.47 -11.21
C SER A 49 -36.25 -35.52 -11.12
N ARG A 50 -35.67 -35.15 -12.26
CA ARG A 50 -34.49 -34.27 -12.35
C ARG A 50 -34.83 -32.79 -12.52
N TYR A 51 -36.10 -32.41 -12.47
CA TYR A 51 -36.50 -31.01 -12.69
C TYR A 51 -35.78 -30.03 -11.74
N ASN A 52 -35.72 -30.36 -10.45
CA ASN A 52 -35.09 -29.50 -9.44
C ASN A 52 -33.57 -29.41 -9.63
N GLU A 53 -32.92 -30.52 -10.01
CA GLU A 53 -31.48 -30.56 -10.32
C GLU A 53 -31.17 -29.63 -11.51
N LEU A 54 -31.91 -29.75 -12.61
CA LEU A 54 -31.74 -28.90 -13.78
C LEU A 54 -32.02 -27.42 -13.47
N ARG A 55 -33.01 -27.14 -12.60
CA ARG A 55 -33.31 -25.79 -12.14
C ARG A 55 -32.19 -25.20 -11.30
N GLN A 56 -31.58 -25.97 -10.42
CA GLN A 56 -30.42 -25.56 -9.64
C GLN A 56 -29.23 -25.25 -10.55
N ILE A 57 -28.97 -26.11 -11.55
CA ILE A 57 -27.94 -25.90 -12.57
C ILE A 57 -28.19 -24.58 -13.33
N GLN A 58 -29.43 -24.33 -13.75
CA GLN A 58 -29.79 -23.06 -14.41
C GLN A 58 -29.47 -21.85 -13.51
N GLN A 59 -29.84 -21.93 -12.23
CA GLN A 59 -29.59 -20.84 -11.28
C GLN A 59 -28.10 -20.58 -11.08
N THR A 60 -27.29 -21.64 -10.97
CA THR A 60 -25.82 -21.53 -10.87
C THR A 60 -25.22 -20.91 -12.14
N ILE A 61 -25.70 -21.30 -13.33
CA ILE A 61 -25.26 -20.72 -14.60
C ILE A 61 -25.56 -19.21 -14.65
N LEU A 62 -26.79 -18.82 -14.28
CA LEU A 62 -27.19 -17.41 -14.26
C LEU A 62 -26.41 -16.59 -13.23
N ASP A 63 -26.12 -17.16 -12.05
CA ASP A 63 -25.28 -16.52 -11.02
C ASP A 63 -23.85 -16.31 -11.50
N LEU A 64 -23.22 -17.34 -12.08
CA LEU A 64 -21.86 -17.24 -12.63
C LEU A 64 -21.78 -16.21 -13.76
N GLN A 65 -22.80 -16.17 -14.62
CA GLN A 65 -22.90 -15.17 -15.69
C GLN A 65 -23.00 -13.75 -15.11
N ALA A 66 -23.96 -13.51 -14.22
CA ALA A 66 -24.16 -12.19 -13.62
C ALA A 66 -22.93 -11.69 -12.86
N ARG A 67 -22.25 -12.56 -12.11
CA ARG A 67 -21.01 -12.23 -11.40
C ARG A 67 -19.87 -11.92 -12.37
N THR A 68 -19.77 -12.66 -13.48
CA THR A 68 -18.73 -12.39 -14.50
C THR A 68 -18.95 -11.03 -15.13
N ASP A 69 -20.18 -10.73 -15.56
CA ASP A 69 -20.52 -9.44 -16.16
C ASP A 69 -20.26 -8.28 -15.18
N GLN A 70 -20.59 -8.47 -13.89
CA GLN A 70 -20.30 -7.47 -12.85
C GLN A 70 -18.80 -7.21 -12.68
N LEU A 71 -17.96 -8.24 -12.65
CA LEU A 71 -16.51 -8.04 -12.53
C LEU A 71 -15.90 -7.41 -13.78
N VAL A 72 -16.39 -7.78 -14.97
CA VAL A 72 -15.96 -7.18 -16.22
C VAL A 72 -16.31 -5.69 -16.26
N ASP A 73 -17.57 -5.32 -15.96
CA ASP A 73 -17.99 -3.92 -15.91
C ASP A 73 -17.17 -3.09 -14.90
N ARG A 74 -16.96 -3.64 -13.70
CA ARG A 74 -16.10 -3.00 -12.69
C ARG A 74 -14.64 -2.88 -13.14
N SER A 75 -14.13 -3.82 -13.93
CA SER A 75 -12.75 -3.78 -14.42
C SER A 75 -12.50 -2.68 -15.45
N GLU A 76 -13.55 -2.16 -16.07
CA GLU A 76 -13.49 -1.08 -17.06
C GLU A 76 -13.65 0.32 -16.43
N ARG A 77 -13.87 0.40 -15.11
CA ARG A 77 -14.02 1.66 -14.38
C ARG A 77 -12.70 2.42 -14.32
N SER A 78 -12.77 3.75 -14.46
CA SER A 78 -11.61 4.62 -14.32
C SER A 78 -11.12 4.69 -12.88
N ASP A 79 -12.04 4.73 -11.91
CA ASP A 79 -11.73 4.73 -10.48
C ASP A 79 -11.17 3.38 -10.04
N LEU A 80 -9.99 3.41 -9.41
CA LEU A 80 -9.34 2.22 -8.86
C LEU A 80 -10.16 1.58 -7.74
N VAL A 81 -10.88 2.35 -6.93
CA VAL A 81 -11.61 1.83 -5.77
C VAL A 81 -12.79 0.95 -6.21
N GLU A 82 -13.38 1.25 -7.37
CA GLU A 82 -14.50 0.49 -7.93
C GLU A 82 -14.07 -0.82 -8.60
N ARG A 83 -12.79 -0.91 -9.01
CA ARG A 83 -12.26 -2.09 -9.72
C ARG A 83 -12.30 -3.34 -8.84
N PRO A 84 -12.49 -4.52 -9.43
CA PRO A 84 -12.45 -5.77 -8.69
C PRO A 84 -11.02 -6.10 -8.23
N ARG A 85 -10.93 -6.78 -7.10
CA ARG A 85 -9.65 -7.28 -6.61
C ARG A 85 -9.23 -8.52 -7.38
N TYR A 86 -7.92 -8.74 -7.50
CA TYR A 86 -7.36 -9.92 -8.17
C TYR A 86 -7.92 -11.25 -7.62
N ASP A 87 -8.01 -11.37 -6.28
CA ASP A 87 -8.48 -12.58 -5.59
C ASP A 87 -9.97 -12.86 -5.86
N GLU A 88 -10.79 -11.82 -5.94
CA GLU A 88 -12.21 -11.90 -6.33
C GLU A 88 -12.36 -12.49 -7.74
N ALA A 89 -11.60 -11.97 -8.72
CA ALA A 89 -11.61 -12.46 -10.09
C ALA A 89 -11.07 -13.90 -10.19
N ALA A 90 -9.95 -14.19 -9.51
CA ALA A 90 -9.35 -15.53 -9.49
C ALA A 90 -10.29 -16.58 -8.88
N ALA A 91 -11.00 -16.23 -7.79
CA ALA A 91 -11.99 -17.11 -7.17
C ALA A 91 -13.18 -17.40 -8.10
N LEU A 92 -13.67 -16.41 -8.86
CA LEU A 92 -14.73 -16.62 -9.84
C LEU A 92 -14.26 -17.52 -11.01
N VAL A 93 -13.06 -17.27 -11.55
CA VAL A 93 -12.49 -18.09 -12.62
C VAL A 93 -12.28 -19.54 -12.15
N SER A 94 -11.83 -19.73 -10.91
CA SER A 94 -11.72 -21.06 -10.30
C SER A 94 -13.09 -21.73 -10.16
N SER A 95 -14.10 -21.00 -9.70
CA SER A 95 -15.48 -21.50 -9.56
C SER A 95 -16.07 -21.94 -10.90
N CYS A 96 -15.82 -21.19 -11.98
CA CYS A 96 -16.21 -21.58 -13.34
C CYS A 96 -15.48 -22.85 -13.80
N GLY A 97 -14.19 -22.98 -13.48
CA GLY A 97 -13.39 -24.17 -13.78
C GLY A 97 -13.90 -25.43 -13.07
N VAL A 98 -14.32 -25.32 -11.81
CA VAL A 98 -14.92 -26.43 -11.04
C VAL A 98 -16.27 -26.85 -11.63
N PHE A 99 -17.08 -25.88 -12.07
CA PHE A 99 -18.34 -26.18 -12.75
C PHE A 99 -18.10 -26.88 -14.10
N GLY A 100 -17.06 -26.48 -14.84
CA GLY A 100 -16.45 -27.19 -15.98
C GLY A 100 -17.33 -27.35 -17.23
N ARG A 101 -18.62 -27.01 -17.14
CA ARG A 101 -19.61 -27.20 -18.19
C ARG A 101 -20.18 -25.90 -18.73
N PHE A 102 -19.88 -24.75 -18.15
CA PHE A 102 -20.38 -23.46 -18.60
C PHE A 102 -19.24 -22.45 -18.60
N GLU A 103 -19.20 -21.62 -19.64
CA GLU A 103 -18.23 -20.55 -19.81
C GLU A 103 -19.00 -19.23 -19.97
N PRO A 104 -19.08 -18.41 -18.91
CA PRO A 104 -19.70 -17.10 -18.97
C PRO A 104 -19.10 -16.21 -20.05
N SER A 105 -19.91 -15.31 -20.63
CA SER A 105 -19.35 -14.22 -21.44
C SER A 105 -18.43 -13.36 -20.59
N GLY A 106 -17.27 -12.97 -21.13
CA GLY A 106 -16.27 -12.17 -20.41
C GLY A 106 -15.30 -12.97 -19.54
N LEU A 107 -15.46 -14.31 -19.39
CA LEU A 107 -14.52 -15.12 -18.61
C LEU A 107 -13.08 -15.05 -19.17
N GLU A 108 -12.94 -14.99 -20.49
CA GLU A 108 -11.63 -14.84 -21.15
C GLU A 108 -10.97 -13.48 -20.84
N GLN A 109 -11.76 -12.40 -20.78
CA GLN A 109 -11.27 -11.07 -20.39
C GLN A 109 -10.76 -11.07 -18.95
N LEU A 110 -11.47 -11.71 -18.02
CA LEU A 110 -11.00 -11.87 -16.63
C LEU A 110 -9.72 -12.72 -16.56
N ARG A 111 -9.63 -13.82 -17.31
CA ARG A 111 -8.40 -14.64 -17.39
C ARG A 111 -7.21 -13.86 -17.93
N ALA A 112 -7.42 -13.05 -18.97
CA ALA A 112 -6.38 -12.17 -19.52
C ALA A 112 -5.93 -11.12 -18.49
N GLY A 113 -6.88 -10.52 -17.75
CA GLY A 113 -6.59 -9.60 -16.65
C GLY A 113 -5.76 -10.26 -15.54
N ILE A 114 -6.15 -11.46 -15.09
CA ILE A 114 -5.42 -12.26 -14.09
C ILE A 114 -4.00 -12.56 -14.58
N ALA A 115 -3.84 -13.01 -15.82
CA ALA A 115 -2.52 -13.32 -16.39
C ALA A 115 -1.62 -12.08 -16.45
N LYS A 116 -2.18 -10.90 -16.75
CA LYS A 116 -1.44 -9.63 -16.73
C LYS A 116 -0.94 -9.29 -15.32
N VAL A 117 -1.81 -9.39 -14.32
CA VAL A 117 -1.45 -9.17 -12.91
C VAL A 117 -0.41 -10.19 -12.43
N ASP A 118 -0.53 -11.45 -12.82
CA ASP A 118 0.44 -12.50 -12.46
C ASP A 118 1.82 -12.25 -13.07
N SER A 119 1.87 -11.77 -14.32
CA SER A 119 3.13 -11.38 -14.97
C SER A 119 3.79 -10.23 -14.22
N TRP A 120 3.03 -9.16 -13.97
CA TRP A 120 3.48 -8.00 -13.21
C TRP A 120 3.96 -8.37 -11.81
N ARG A 121 3.23 -9.26 -11.11
CA ARG A 121 3.63 -9.72 -9.78
C ARG A 121 4.99 -10.39 -9.79
N LYS A 122 5.26 -11.24 -10.79
CA LYS A 122 6.58 -11.89 -10.95
C LYS A 122 7.68 -10.87 -11.22
N GLU A 123 7.39 -9.82 -11.99
CA GLU A 123 8.33 -8.74 -12.22
C GLU A 123 8.62 -7.97 -10.93
N VAL A 124 7.60 -7.64 -10.13
CA VAL A 124 7.78 -7.03 -8.81
C VAL A 124 8.57 -7.95 -7.88
N GLU A 125 8.28 -9.26 -7.86
CA GLU A 125 9.09 -10.24 -7.12
C GLU A 125 10.56 -10.16 -7.55
N GLN A 126 10.83 -10.13 -8.87
CA GLN A 126 12.16 -9.94 -9.42
C GLN A 126 12.83 -8.62 -9.01
N LEU A 127 12.07 -7.53 -8.91
CA LEU A 127 12.57 -6.24 -8.43
C LEU A 127 13.11 -6.32 -7.00
N PHE A 128 12.53 -7.18 -6.16
CA PHE A 128 12.85 -7.28 -4.73
C PHE A 128 13.59 -8.58 -4.35
N LEU A 129 14.01 -9.42 -5.32
CA LEU A 129 14.64 -10.73 -5.06
C LEU A 129 15.80 -10.66 -4.06
N PHE A 130 16.64 -9.62 -4.14
CA PHE A 130 17.79 -9.44 -3.24
C PHE A 130 17.41 -9.18 -1.77
N ASN A 131 16.15 -8.83 -1.50
CA ASN A 131 15.61 -8.71 -0.14
C ASN A 131 14.86 -9.97 0.32
N THR A 132 14.60 -10.91 -0.58
CA THR A 132 13.81 -12.10 -0.26
C THR A 132 14.72 -13.18 0.33
N ASN A 133 14.55 -13.44 1.62
CA ASN A 133 15.21 -14.58 2.29
C ASN A 133 14.43 -15.88 1.97
N GLY A 134 13.95 -16.01 0.73
CA GLY A 134 12.92 -16.98 0.32
C GLY A 134 11.51 -16.69 0.86
N GLY A 135 11.27 -15.52 1.45
CA GLY A 135 9.96 -15.11 1.98
C GLY A 135 8.97 -14.71 0.87
N ALA A 136 7.68 -14.63 1.22
CA ALA A 136 6.66 -14.15 0.30
C ALA A 136 6.88 -12.65 -0.04
N LEU A 137 6.42 -12.22 -1.22
CA LEU A 137 6.52 -10.81 -1.63
C LEU A 137 5.95 -9.86 -0.57
N GLY A 138 4.79 -10.19 0.00
CA GLY A 138 4.14 -9.37 1.04
C GLY A 138 5.05 -9.13 2.25
N ASP A 139 5.73 -10.16 2.74
CA ASP A 139 6.66 -10.04 3.88
C ASP A 139 7.87 -9.16 3.53
N THR A 140 8.33 -9.25 2.28
CA THR A 140 9.45 -8.46 1.78
C THR A 140 9.09 -6.98 1.70
N LEU A 141 7.95 -6.65 1.11
CA LEU A 141 7.43 -5.27 1.02
C LEU A 141 7.16 -4.70 2.43
N ALA A 142 6.53 -5.47 3.31
CA ALA A 142 6.33 -5.07 4.71
C ALA A 142 7.66 -4.81 5.43
N GLY A 143 8.69 -5.61 5.16
CA GLY A 143 10.05 -5.41 5.67
C GLY A 143 10.67 -4.09 5.20
N VAL A 144 10.52 -3.73 3.91
CA VAL A 144 10.98 -2.45 3.36
C VAL A 144 10.26 -1.28 4.03
N GLN A 145 8.93 -1.33 4.12
CA GLN A 145 8.11 -0.30 4.78
C GLN A 145 8.52 -0.09 6.24
N TYR A 146 8.70 -1.18 6.98
CA TYR A 146 9.15 -1.12 8.36
C TYR A 146 10.50 -0.37 8.46
N ARG A 147 11.48 -0.72 7.63
CA ARG A 147 12.80 -0.09 7.66
C ARG A 147 12.76 1.38 7.25
N LEU A 148 11.93 1.74 6.28
CA LEU A 148 11.71 3.14 5.90
C LEU A 148 11.17 3.96 7.07
N ARG A 149 10.11 3.51 7.73
CA ARG A 149 9.50 4.21 8.87
C ARG A 149 10.45 4.30 10.06
N GLN A 150 11.20 3.24 10.36
CA GLN A 150 12.22 3.28 11.41
C GLN A 150 13.33 4.29 11.06
N THR A 151 13.78 4.33 9.81
CA THR A 151 14.79 5.31 9.37
C THR A 151 14.26 6.73 9.46
N LEU A 152 13.02 6.97 9.05
CA LEU A 152 12.35 8.26 9.19
C LEU A 152 12.27 8.69 10.66
N SER A 153 11.98 7.75 11.56
CA SER A 153 11.99 7.96 13.02
C SER A 153 13.37 8.38 13.56
N ILE A 154 14.45 7.73 13.08
CA ILE A 154 15.84 8.10 13.42
C ILE A 154 16.16 9.53 12.96
N VAL A 155 15.81 9.85 11.71
CA VAL A 155 16.06 11.18 11.13
C VAL A 155 15.32 12.26 11.93
N ASN A 156 14.05 12.03 12.24
CA ASN A 156 13.22 12.97 12.99
C ASN A 156 13.55 13.04 14.50
N GLY A 157 14.50 12.23 15.00
CA GLY A 157 14.98 12.31 16.38
C GLY A 157 14.01 11.74 17.42
N ALA A 158 13.24 10.71 17.08
CA ALA A 158 12.42 10.02 18.07
C ALA A 158 13.33 9.20 19.04
N ASP A 159 13.48 9.71 20.25
CA ASP A 159 14.61 9.40 21.17
C ASP A 159 14.55 8.06 21.95
N LYS A 160 13.52 7.20 21.82
CA LYS A 160 13.31 6.09 22.79
C LYS A 160 13.51 4.66 22.30
N THR A 161 13.53 4.39 21.00
CA THR A 161 13.60 3.00 20.47
C THR A 161 14.92 2.68 19.76
N THR A 162 15.76 3.68 19.50
CA THR A 162 16.97 3.54 18.68
C THR A 162 18.11 2.83 19.41
N THR A 163 18.10 2.78 20.74
CA THR A 163 19.14 2.14 21.56
C THR A 163 19.15 0.61 21.44
N GLU A 164 18.06 0.01 20.98
CA GLU A 164 17.96 -1.45 20.78
C GLU A 164 18.28 -1.87 19.35
N LEU A 165 18.40 -0.92 18.42
CA LEU A 165 18.63 -1.21 16.99
C LEU A 165 20.13 -1.44 16.72
N CYS A 166 20.50 -2.69 16.49
CA CYS A 166 21.90 -3.06 16.29
C CYS A 166 22.24 -3.38 14.82
N CYS A 167 21.31 -3.95 14.04
CA CYS A 167 21.59 -4.44 12.67
C CYS A 167 21.10 -3.48 11.58
N ALA A 168 21.60 -3.64 10.33
CA ALA A 168 21.11 -2.93 9.14
C ALA A 168 19.61 -3.13 8.87
N CYS A 169 19.02 -4.26 9.26
CA CYS A 169 17.58 -4.49 9.14
C CYS A 169 16.73 -3.71 10.14
N LEU A 170 17.36 -2.90 11.03
CA LEU A 170 16.70 -2.10 12.06
C LEU A 170 15.80 -2.95 12.97
N ARG A 171 16.24 -4.18 13.26
CA ARG A 171 15.66 -5.06 14.26
C ARG A 171 16.61 -5.17 15.46
N PRO A 172 16.06 -5.41 16.66
CA PRO A 172 16.87 -5.66 17.85
C PRO A 172 17.66 -6.96 17.72
N GLU A 173 18.58 -7.14 18.66
CA GLU A 173 19.39 -8.35 18.76
C GLU A 173 18.50 -9.59 18.84
N SER A 174 18.69 -10.53 17.92
CA SER A 174 17.97 -11.81 17.94
C SER A 174 18.84 -12.95 17.41
N GLY A 175 18.85 -14.07 18.15
CA GLY A 175 19.57 -15.27 17.73
C GLY A 175 21.10 -15.08 17.66
N LEU A 176 21.69 -15.55 16.56
CA LEU A 176 23.12 -15.43 16.27
C LEU A 176 23.42 -14.05 15.68
N MET A 177 24.43 -13.37 16.24
CA MET A 177 24.88 -12.06 15.82
C MET A 177 26.39 -12.10 15.54
N VAL A 178 26.85 -11.28 14.62
CA VAL A 178 28.28 -11.06 14.31
C VAL A 178 28.65 -9.61 14.62
N GLU A 179 29.75 -9.41 15.33
CA GLU A 179 30.27 -8.09 15.67
C GLU A 179 31.28 -7.63 14.61
N CYS A 180 31.14 -6.40 14.12
CA CYS A 180 32.13 -5.82 13.21
C CYS A 180 33.42 -5.48 13.97
N ASN A 181 34.56 -6.01 13.53
CA ASN A 181 35.86 -5.81 14.17
C ASN A 181 36.37 -4.36 14.20
N SER A 182 35.78 -3.46 13.40
CA SER A 182 36.15 -2.04 13.36
C SER A 182 35.24 -1.14 14.20
N CYS A 183 33.91 -1.15 13.96
CA CYS A 183 32.98 -0.28 14.68
C CYS A 183 32.32 -0.93 15.90
N HIS A 184 32.55 -2.23 16.16
CA HIS A 184 31.95 -2.98 17.27
C HIS A 184 30.41 -3.03 17.26
N GLU A 185 29.80 -2.79 16.09
CA GLU A 185 28.35 -2.93 15.91
C GLU A 185 27.97 -4.37 15.55
N TRP A 186 26.76 -4.78 15.95
CA TRP A 186 26.26 -6.15 15.83
C TRP A 186 25.28 -6.33 14.68
N TYR A 187 25.50 -7.34 13.83
CA TYR A 187 24.68 -7.64 12.67
C TYR A 187 24.13 -9.07 12.73
N HIS A 188 22.94 -9.29 12.18
CA HIS A 188 22.49 -10.64 11.88
C HIS A 188 23.32 -11.17 10.71
N PRO A 189 23.89 -12.38 10.78
CA PRO A 189 24.73 -12.94 9.72
C PRO A 189 24.07 -12.87 8.33
N HIS A 190 22.78 -13.20 8.28
CA HIS A 190 22.02 -13.17 7.05
C HIS A 190 21.79 -11.75 6.50
N CYS A 191 21.73 -10.72 7.35
CA CYS A 191 21.61 -9.32 6.88
C CYS A 191 22.91 -8.76 6.29
N VAL A 192 24.03 -9.48 6.44
CA VAL A 192 25.34 -9.11 5.91
C VAL A 192 25.91 -10.20 5.00
N ASN A 193 25.04 -11.09 4.50
CA ASN A 193 25.39 -12.19 3.59
C ASN A 193 26.53 -13.08 4.10
N LEU A 194 26.53 -13.40 5.39
CA LEU A 194 27.44 -14.37 5.98
C LEU A 194 26.74 -15.69 6.23
N ASP A 195 27.35 -16.78 5.77
CA ASP A 195 26.90 -18.12 6.06
C ASP A 195 27.29 -18.51 7.49
N GLN A 196 26.43 -19.28 8.16
CA GLN A 196 26.65 -19.64 9.57
C GLN A 196 27.98 -20.36 9.81
N HIS A 197 28.45 -21.12 8.82
CA HIS A 197 29.73 -21.84 8.87
C HIS A 197 30.96 -20.92 8.75
N GLU A 198 30.81 -19.72 8.21
CA GLU A 198 31.92 -18.77 8.03
C GLU A 198 32.20 -17.98 9.32
N ILE A 199 31.23 -17.86 10.22
CA ILE A 199 31.28 -16.95 11.37
C ILE A 199 32.38 -17.32 12.37
N GLU A 200 32.67 -18.62 12.56
CA GLU A 200 33.50 -19.07 13.68
C GLU A 200 34.96 -18.62 13.61
N ASN A 201 35.48 -18.23 12.42
CA ASN A 201 36.88 -17.85 12.23
C ASN A 201 37.10 -16.58 11.39
N LEU A 202 36.05 -15.81 11.11
CA LEU A 202 36.12 -14.70 10.17
C LEU A 202 36.27 -13.36 10.89
N LEU A 203 37.23 -12.56 10.44
CA LEU A 203 37.32 -11.15 10.79
C LEU A 203 36.29 -10.40 9.96
N PHE A 204 35.14 -10.12 10.55
CA PHE A 204 34.04 -9.45 9.89
C PHE A 204 34.20 -7.93 9.94
N LEU A 205 34.11 -7.30 8.78
CA LEU A 205 33.97 -5.85 8.65
C LEU A 205 32.63 -5.56 7.99
N CYS A 206 31.83 -4.68 8.58
CA CYS A 206 30.56 -4.28 7.99
C CYS A 206 30.78 -3.43 6.73
N SER A 207 29.72 -3.28 5.92
CA SER A 207 29.74 -2.47 4.69
C SER A 207 30.11 -0.99 4.92
N LEU A 208 30.00 -0.49 6.15
CA LEU A 208 30.50 0.83 6.53
C LEU A 208 32.02 0.88 6.76
N CYS A 209 32.58 -0.19 7.32
CA CYS A 209 33.97 -0.27 7.73
C CYS A 209 34.89 -0.89 6.67
N ASP A 210 34.39 -1.78 5.82
CA ASP A 210 35.20 -2.42 4.79
C ASP A 210 35.48 -1.46 3.62
N ALA A 211 36.75 -1.09 3.44
CA ALA A 211 37.20 -0.22 2.36
C ALA A 211 36.98 -0.83 0.96
N ARG A 212 36.98 -2.17 0.84
CA ARG A 212 36.68 -2.85 -0.44
C ARG A 212 35.20 -2.74 -0.76
N ALA A 213 34.32 -3.02 0.21
CA ALA A 213 32.88 -2.79 0.08
C ALA A 213 32.54 -1.33 -0.25
N ARG A 214 33.31 -0.34 0.23
CA ARG A 214 33.13 1.07 -0.16
C ARG A 214 33.39 1.31 -1.64
N ALA A 215 34.39 0.64 -2.23
CA ALA A 215 34.67 0.74 -3.67
C ALA A 215 33.64 -0.03 -4.52
N GLU A 216 33.09 -1.12 -4.00
CA GLU A 216 32.04 -1.92 -4.64
C GLU A 216 30.60 -1.43 -4.34
N ARG A 217 30.45 -0.33 -3.61
CA ARG A 217 29.17 0.27 -3.20
C ARG A 217 28.14 0.43 -4.32
N PRO A 218 28.51 0.88 -5.55
CA PRO A 218 27.54 0.97 -6.64
C PRO A 218 26.91 -0.38 -7.00
N ARG A 219 27.58 -1.50 -6.70
CA ARG A 219 27.03 -2.86 -6.89
C ARG A 219 26.06 -3.21 -5.76
N LEU A 220 26.47 -3.03 -4.49
CA LEU A 220 25.62 -3.34 -3.32
C LEU A 220 24.29 -2.56 -3.28
N LEU A 221 24.30 -1.29 -3.70
CA LEU A 221 23.07 -0.48 -3.85
C LEU A 221 22.43 -0.61 -5.24
N GLY A 222 23.20 -1.06 -6.24
CA GLY A 222 22.74 -1.21 -7.62
C GLY A 222 21.75 -2.36 -7.80
N ASP A 223 21.84 -3.37 -6.94
CA ASP A 223 20.96 -4.53 -6.94
C ASP A 223 19.57 -4.23 -6.37
N TYR A 224 19.44 -3.20 -5.52
CA TYR A 224 18.13 -2.76 -4.99
C TYR A 224 17.33 -1.96 -6.02
N PRO A 225 15.98 -2.09 -6.01
CA PRO A 225 15.14 -1.34 -6.93
C PRO A 225 15.23 0.16 -6.60
N THR A 226 15.38 0.97 -7.64
CA THR A 226 15.34 2.43 -7.51
C THR A 226 13.90 2.91 -7.32
N LEU A 227 13.70 4.08 -6.71
CA LEU A 227 12.35 4.65 -6.58
C LEU A 227 11.62 4.76 -7.92
N SER A 228 12.29 5.16 -8.99
CA SER A 228 11.69 5.23 -10.33
C SER A 228 11.25 3.86 -10.88
N ARG A 229 11.88 2.75 -10.45
CA ARG A 229 11.45 1.39 -10.84
C ARG A 229 10.22 0.96 -10.05
N VAL A 230 10.18 1.31 -8.76
CA VAL A 230 9.01 1.08 -7.91
C VAL A 230 7.81 1.91 -8.40
N ASP A 231 8.03 3.18 -8.74
CA ASP A 231 7.02 4.08 -9.31
C ASP A 231 6.47 3.55 -10.64
N ARG A 232 7.34 3.08 -11.55
CA ARG A 232 6.90 2.42 -12.78
C ARG A 232 6.02 1.19 -12.50
N ALA A 233 6.39 0.36 -11.54
CA ALA A 233 5.58 -0.82 -11.18
C ALA A 233 4.20 -0.42 -10.63
N VAL A 234 4.13 0.68 -9.87
CA VAL A 234 2.85 1.27 -9.41
C VAL A 234 2.01 1.75 -10.60
N MET A 235 2.59 2.52 -11.54
CA MET A 235 1.86 3.00 -12.72
C MET A 235 1.35 1.87 -13.60
N GLU A 236 2.18 0.85 -13.80
CA GLU A 236 1.78 -0.31 -14.58
C GLU A 236 0.60 -1.03 -13.94
N SER A 237 0.64 -1.29 -12.63
CA SER A 237 -0.48 -1.91 -11.91
C SER A 237 -1.76 -1.09 -11.98
N ARG A 238 -1.65 0.25 -11.99
CA ARG A 238 -2.78 1.18 -12.09
C ARG A 238 -3.44 1.16 -13.47
N SER A 239 -2.73 0.70 -14.50
CA SER A 239 -3.29 0.50 -15.83
C SER A 239 -4.12 -0.79 -15.97
N PHE A 240 -4.19 -1.62 -14.92
CA PHE A 240 -4.89 -2.91 -14.97
C PHE A 240 -6.36 -2.76 -14.58
N GLY A 241 -7.23 -3.55 -15.21
CA GLY A 241 -8.64 -3.63 -14.80
C GLY A 241 -8.86 -4.36 -13.47
N LEU A 242 -7.82 -4.98 -12.89
CA LEU A 242 -7.88 -5.68 -11.60
C LEU A 242 -6.89 -5.05 -10.61
N ILE A 243 -7.30 -4.89 -9.35
CA ILE A 243 -6.42 -4.38 -8.29
C ILE A 243 -5.50 -5.50 -7.82
N ALA A 244 -4.19 -5.30 -7.99
CA ALA A 244 -3.18 -6.23 -7.52
C ALA A 244 -2.91 -6.04 -6.02
N GLY A 245 -2.84 -7.12 -5.25
CA GLY A 245 -2.65 -7.04 -3.79
C GLY A 245 -1.32 -6.46 -3.31
N ALA A 246 -0.35 -6.28 -4.21
CA ALA A 246 0.93 -5.64 -3.91
C ALA A 246 0.94 -4.12 -4.22
N LEU A 247 -0.14 -3.55 -4.77
CA LEU A 247 -0.23 -2.14 -5.12
C LEU A 247 -0.09 -1.22 -3.88
N ASP A 248 -0.96 -1.37 -2.88
CA ASP A 248 -0.98 -0.50 -1.69
C ASP A 248 0.37 -0.51 -0.96
N PRO A 249 1.03 -1.68 -0.77
CA PRO A 249 2.35 -1.69 -0.17
C PRO A 249 3.41 -0.92 -0.97
N LEU A 250 3.40 -1.00 -2.30
CA LEU A 250 4.34 -0.27 -3.16
C LEU A 250 4.08 1.24 -3.12
N VAL A 251 2.82 1.68 -3.18
CA VAL A 251 2.44 3.10 -3.03
C VAL A 251 2.94 3.64 -1.69
N THR A 252 2.71 2.89 -0.61
CA THR A 252 3.17 3.25 0.72
C THR A 252 4.71 3.34 0.80
N ILE A 253 5.44 2.44 0.14
CA ILE A 253 6.91 2.49 0.07
C ILE A 253 7.37 3.78 -0.61
N LEU A 254 6.72 4.19 -1.71
CA LEU A 254 7.05 5.44 -2.40
C LEU A 254 6.83 6.65 -1.50
N LEU A 255 5.68 6.72 -0.83
CA LEU A 255 5.34 7.80 0.10
C LEU A 255 6.33 7.89 1.27
N ASP A 256 6.60 6.76 1.93
CA ASP A 256 7.53 6.70 3.06
C ASP A 256 8.96 7.07 2.62
N ALA A 257 9.38 6.66 1.42
CA ALA A 257 10.69 7.01 0.88
C ALA A 257 10.81 8.48 0.49
N GLN A 258 9.77 9.08 -0.11
CA GLN A 258 9.73 10.51 -0.40
C GLN A 258 9.78 11.34 0.88
N SER A 259 8.99 10.96 1.89
CA SER A 259 9.04 11.60 3.21
C SER A 259 10.43 11.51 3.84
N LEU A 260 11.08 10.34 3.74
CA LEU A 260 12.46 10.17 4.21
C LEU A 260 13.44 11.06 3.46
N ILE A 261 13.36 11.13 2.14
CA ILE A 261 14.20 12.02 1.32
C ILE A 261 14.05 13.47 1.78
N GLN A 262 12.81 13.94 1.97
CA GLN A 262 12.56 15.32 2.40
C GLN A 262 13.13 15.60 3.80
N SER A 263 12.92 14.68 4.74
CA SER A 263 13.50 14.79 6.08
C SER A 263 15.03 14.77 6.05
N LEU A 264 15.65 14.01 5.15
CA LEU A 264 17.11 13.99 4.97
C LEU A 264 17.64 15.29 4.35
N LYS A 265 16.95 15.85 3.35
CA LYS A 265 17.29 17.18 2.79
C LYS A 265 17.29 18.23 3.89
N HIS A 266 16.21 18.30 4.67
CA HIS A 266 16.10 19.24 5.79
C HIS A 266 17.20 18.98 6.85
N LEU A 267 17.53 17.73 7.14
CA LEU A 267 18.60 17.39 8.08
C LEU A 267 19.98 17.88 7.59
N LEU A 268 20.23 17.85 6.28
CA LEU A 268 21.48 18.32 5.66
C LEU A 268 21.55 19.86 5.56
N GLU A 269 20.42 20.52 5.34
CA GLU A 269 20.33 21.98 5.17
C GLU A 269 20.26 22.75 6.50
N ASP A 270 19.62 22.17 7.52
CA ASP A 270 19.35 22.85 8.79
C ASP A 270 20.50 22.76 9.81
N LYS A 271 20.42 23.59 10.86
CA LYS A 271 21.32 23.63 12.03
C LYS A 271 21.42 22.29 12.79
N GLN A 272 20.58 21.32 12.48
CA GLN A 272 20.72 19.92 12.92
C GLN A 272 21.99 19.24 12.36
N ALA A 273 22.72 19.90 11.45
CA ALA A 273 24.07 19.51 11.05
C ALA A 273 24.99 19.16 12.23
N GLU A 274 24.81 19.74 13.42
CA GLU A 274 25.58 19.35 14.62
C GLU A 274 25.35 17.90 15.06
N ARG A 275 24.15 17.33 14.85
CA ARG A 275 23.92 15.89 15.08
C ARG A 275 24.70 15.06 14.07
N LEU A 276 24.76 15.49 12.82
CA LEU A 276 25.52 14.81 11.76
C LEU A 276 27.03 14.85 12.02
N LYS A 277 27.55 15.84 12.75
CA LYS A 277 28.96 15.86 13.19
C LYS A 277 29.31 14.74 14.17
N ARG A 278 28.31 14.05 14.76
CA ARG A 278 28.55 12.88 15.62
C ARG A 278 28.70 11.64 14.73
N SER A 279 29.92 11.11 14.65
CA SER A 279 30.23 9.92 13.83
C SER A 279 29.33 8.72 14.15
N ALA A 280 28.95 8.51 15.41
CA ALA A 280 28.03 7.44 15.82
C ALA A 280 26.63 7.59 15.20
N PHE A 281 26.04 8.79 15.21
CA PHE A 281 24.72 9.03 14.60
C PHE A 281 24.79 8.88 13.08
N LEU A 282 25.84 9.39 12.46
CA LEU A 282 26.02 9.28 11.01
C LEU A 282 26.21 7.82 10.57
N ARG A 283 26.95 7.01 11.33
CA ARG A 283 27.06 5.55 11.10
C ARG A 283 25.71 4.87 11.24
N LEU A 284 24.95 5.16 12.31
CA LEU A 284 23.60 4.64 12.49
C LEU A 284 22.70 4.96 11.29
N LEU A 285 22.72 6.22 10.84
CA LEU A 285 21.91 6.68 9.71
C LEU A 285 22.33 5.99 8.40
N LEU A 286 23.62 5.95 8.09
CA LEU A 286 24.12 5.28 6.89
C LEU A 286 23.81 3.78 6.91
N ARG A 287 23.93 3.13 8.07
CA ARG A 287 23.54 1.72 8.25
C ARG A 287 22.05 1.51 7.97
N ALA A 288 21.19 2.39 8.48
CA ALA A 288 19.75 2.35 8.23
C ALA A 288 19.43 2.51 6.74
N LEU A 289 20.09 3.47 6.07
CA LEU A 289 19.92 3.73 4.64
C LEU A 289 20.38 2.55 3.76
N LEU A 290 21.52 1.93 4.08
CA LEU A 290 21.99 0.74 3.37
C LEU A 290 21.06 -0.47 3.57
N GLY A 291 20.40 -0.53 4.72
CA GLY A 291 19.47 -1.60 5.06
C GLY A 291 18.07 -1.45 4.51
N LEU A 292 17.70 -0.32 3.89
CA LEU A 292 16.32 -0.07 3.44
C LEU A 292 15.81 -1.16 2.49
N GLY A 293 16.67 -1.70 1.65
CA GLY A 293 16.27 -2.61 0.57
C GLY A 293 15.68 -1.91 -0.65
N ILE A 294 15.83 -0.58 -0.73
CA ILE A 294 15.51 0.24 -1.90
C ILE A 294 16.61 1.26 -2.11
N ASN A 295 16.82 1.67 -3.37
CA ASN A 295 17.82 2.66 -3.73
C ASN A 295 17.18 4.03 -3.96
N LEU A 296 17.49 4.99 -3.08
CA LEU A 296 16.92 6.35 -3.12
C LEU A 296 17.49 7.22 -4.26
N LYS A 297 18.65 6.89 -4.85
CA LYS A 297 19.32 7.63 -5.96
C LYS A 297 19.26 9.18 -5.88
N HIS A 298 19.39 9.76 -4.69
CA HIS A 298 19.22 11.22 -4.50
C HIS A 298 20.54 11.98 -4.24
N GLY A 299 21.72 11.35 -4.36
CA GLY A 299 23.01 11.97 -3.99
C GLY A 299 23.19 12.26 -2.48
N ILE A 300 22.09 12.31 -1.72
CA ILE A 300 22.04 12.45 -0.26
C ILE A 300 22.92 11.41 0.43
N VAL A 301 22.82 10.15 -0.01
CA VAL A 301 23.61 9.05 0.56
C VAL A 301 25.10 9.29 0.35
N ASP A 302 25.50 9.78 -0.82
CA ASP A 302 26.90 10.09 -1.14
C ASP A 302 27.43 11.29 -0.33
N ASN A 303 26.59 12.30 -0.10
CA ASN A 303 26.92 13.44 0.77
C ASN A 303 27.14 12.99 2.22
N LEU A 304 26.26 12.15 2.76
CA LEU A 304 26.40 11.58 4.10
C LEU A 304 27.67 10.72 4.23
N TRP A 305 28.02 9.96 3.20
CA TRP A 305 29.26 9.19 3.15
C TRP A 305 30.51 10.05 3.11
N SER A 306 30.46 11.15 2.34
CA SER A 306 31.57 12.10 2.24
C SER A 306 31.81 12.75 3.60
N LEU A 307 30.74 13.15 4.28
CA LEU A 307 30.79 13.66 5.64
C LEU A 307 31.36 12.63 6.64
N LEU A 308 30.98 11.35 6.54
CA LEU A 308 31.54 10.30 7.41
C LEU A 308 33.03 10.12 7.16
N SER A 309 33.45 10.16 5.90
CA SER A 309 34.86 10.02 5.51
C SER A 309 35.69 11.19 6.07
N GLU A 310 35.17 12.41 6.03
CA GLU A 310 35.82 13.58 6.64
C GLU A 310 35.92 13.49 8.17
N LEU A 311 34.85 13.03 8.84
CA LEU A 311 34.82 12.89 10.30
C LEU A 311 35.72 11.77 10.83
N THR A 312 35.98 10.75 10.01
CA THR A 312 36.76 9.56 10.39
C THR A 312 38.19 9.56 9.82
N LYS A 313 38.61 10.63 9.13
CA LYS A 313 39.93 10.70 8.47
C LYS A 313 41.12 10.51 9.43
N ASP A 314 40.95 10.90 10.70
CA ASP A 314 41.97 10.81 11.73
C ASP A 314 41.83 9.56 12.62
N GLU A 315 40.79 8.74 12.41
CA GLU A 315 40.65 7.47 13.11
C GLU A 315 41.69 6.47 12.59
N PRO A 316 42.41 5.76 13.48
CA PRO A 316 43.39 4.76 13.06
C PRO A 316 42.68 3.67 12.25
N VAL A 317 43.13 3.46 11.02
CA VAL A 317 42.64 2.34 10.19
C VAL A 317 42.92 1.04 10.94
N PRO A 318 41.89 0.21 11.21
CA PRO A 318 42.08 -1.04 11.92
C PRO A 318 43.02 -1.93 11.10
N VAL A 319 44.22 -2.18 11.63
CA VAL A 319 45.18 -3.10 11.03
C VAL A 319 44.65 -4.51 11.27
N ILE A 320 44.01 -5.08 10.25
CA ILE A 320 43.61 -6.49 10.27
C ILE A 320 44.90 -7.31 10.36
N THR A 321 45.24 -7.79 11.55
CA THR A 321 46.40 -8.65 11.75
C THR A 321 45.93 -10.09 11.49
N PRO A 322 46.35 -10.75 10.40
CA PRO A 322 45.96 -12.13 10.16
C PRO A 322 46.59 -13.02 11.24
N GLY A 323 45.80 -13.46 12.23
CA GLY A 323 46.29 -14.38 13.27
C GLY A 323 45.59 -14.35 14.63
N ILE A 324 44.62 -13.45 14.88
CA ILE A 324 43.91 -13.41 16.17
C ILE A 324 42.57 -14.15 16.04
N THR A 325 42.42 -15.23 16.80
CA THR A 325 41.18 -16.00 16.95
C THR A 325 40.09 -15.15 17.59
N VAL A 326 38.93 -15.03 16.93
CA VAL A 326 37.78 -14.26 17.40
C VAL A 326 36.90 -15.14 18.29
N SER A 327 36.40 -14.58 19.39
CA SER A 327 35.47 -15.24 20.30
C SER A 327 34.03 -15.12 19.76
N SER A 328 33.51 -16.18 19.14
CA SER A 328 32.07 -16.36 18.94
C SER A 328 31.40 -16.43 20.33
N ARG A 329 30.81 -15.32 20.78
CA ARG A 329 30.02 -15.30 22.00
C ARG A 329 28.55 -15.47 21.63
N ARG A 330 27.87 -16.46 22.22
CA ARG A 330 26.41 -16.35 22.42
C ARG A 330 26.16 -15.07 23.23
N SER A 331 25.23 -14.24 22.78
CA SER A 331 24.94 -12.92 23.37
C SER A 331 25.03 -12.95 24.91
N PRO A 332 25.87 -12.10 25.54
CA PRO A 332 25.80 -11.93 26.98
C PRO A 332 24.49 -11.23 27.29
N ARG A 333 23.60 -11.87 28.08
CA ARG A 333 22.44 -11.20 28.69
C ARG A 333 22.87 -9.83 29.21
N SER A 334 22.43 -8.75 28.57
CA SER A 334 22.70 -7.40 29.01
C SER A 334 22.13 -7.23 30.42
N LYS A 335 23.01 -6.96 31.39
CA LYS A 335 22.59 -6.38 32.67
C LYS A 335 22.32 -4.89 32.41
N PRO A 336 21.19 -4.33 32.88
CA PRO A 336 20.94 -2.90 32.78
C PRO A 336 21.96 -2.12 33.64
N PRO A 337 22.21 -0.83 33.34
CA PRO A 337 23.19 -0.04 34.10
C PRO A 337 22.70 0.17 35.53
N HIS A 338 23.60 -0.07 36.48
CA HIS A 338 23.41 0.17 37.91
C HIS A 338 23.04 1.63 38.18
N ASN A 339 21.91 1.86 38.85
CA ASN A 339 21.65 3.06 39.63
C ASN A 339 21.69 2.74 41.11
N LEU A 340 22.38 3.60 41.85
CA LEU A 340 22.53 3.62 43.31
C LEU A 340 21.22 4.02 43.98
N LEU A 341 20.86 3.27 45.05
CA LEU A 341 20.14 3.65 46.28
C LEU A 341 18.96 2.73 46.65
N ALA A 342 18.97 2.39 47.95
CA ALA A 342 17.94 1.80 48.82
C ALA A 342 17.80 0.26 48.90
N ALA A 343 18.12 -0.22 50.11
CA ALA A 343 17.78 -1.52 50.71
C ALA A 343 16.24 -1.64 50.86
N GLU A 344 15.58 -2.81 50.91
CA GLU A 344 15.63 -3.98 51.82
C GLU A 344 14.72 -5.10 51.21
N PRO A 345 14.28 -6.17 51.93
CA PRO A 345 14.98 -7.45 52.02
C PRO A 345 14.20 -8.65 51.45
N GLU A 346 14.89 -9.78 51.52
CA GLU A 346 14.59 -11.16 51.10
C GLU A 346 13.18 -11.68 51.38
N MET A 347 12.63 -12.45 50.43
CA MET A 347 11.62 -13.45 50.71
C MET A 347 11.93 -14.75 49.96
N GLN A 348 12.26 -15.78 50.74
CA GLN A 348 12.44 -17.17 50.33
C GLN A 348 11.10 -17.82 49.95
N ALA A 349 11.17 -18.75 48.98
CA ALA A 349 10.43 -20.02 48.86
C ALA A 349 10.19 -20.32 47.36
N GLN A 350 10.15 -21.54 46.86
CA GLN A 350 10.46 -22.88 47.32
C GLN A 350 10.52 -23.72 46.03
N ALA A 351 11.46 -24.67 45.97
CA ALA A 351 11.54 -25.64 44.89
C ALA A 351 10.46 -26.71 45.05
N THR A 352 9.78 -27.06 43.95
CA THR A 352 9.06 -28.34 43.83
C THR A 352 9.41 -29.00 42.51
N ALA A 353 10.01 -30.19 42.63
CA ALA A 353 10.12 -31.24 41.64
C ALA A 353 8.73 -31.53 41.00
N GLY A 354 8.60 -31.87 39.72
CA GLY A 354 9.30 -32.92 39.01
C GLY A 354 8.42 -34.18 38.99
N HIS A 355 7.55 -34.30 37.99
CA HIS A 355 6.90 -35.57 37.62
C HIS A 355 6.71 -35.62 36.09
N PRO A 356 6.98 -36.78 35.44
CA PRO A 356 6.94 -36.92 33.99
C PRO A 356 5.53 -37.26 33.50
N LEU A 357 5.13 -36.68 32.37
CA LEU A 357 3.89 -36.98 31.67
C LEU A 357 4.10 -38.19 30.74
N GLU A 358 3.30 -39.22 30.95
CA GLU A 358 3.08 -40.35 30.05
C GLU A 358 2.34 -39.86 28.79
N VAL A 359 2.77 -40.37 27.64
CA VAL A 359 2.18 -40.11 26.31
C VAL A 359 1.21 -41.25 26.03
N GLU A 360 -0.09 -40.97 26.02
CA GLU A 360 -1.11 -41.88 25.48
C GLU A 360 -1.48 -41.48 24.04
N ASP A 361 -1.32 -42.44 23.14
CA ASP A 361 -1.72 -42.40 21.73
C ASP A 361 -3.24 -42.52 21.59
N THR A 362 -3.89 -41.50 21.02
CA THR A 362 -5.27 -41.58 20.50
C THR A 362 -5.29 -41.60 18.98
N PRO A 363 -6.08 -42.49 18.34
CA PRO A 363 -6.10 -42.64 16.89
C PRO A 363 -6.96 -41.58 16.18
N VAL A 364 -6.45 -41.13 15.04
CA VAL A 364 -7.01 -40.14 14.11
C VAL A 364 -8.26 -40.67 13.42
N GLN A 365 -9.38 -39.93 13.51
CA GLN A 365 -10.55 -40.07 12.63
C GLN A 365 -10.50 -39.04 11.47
N PRO A 366 -11.04 -39.37 10.27
CA PRO A 366 -11.01 -38.48 9.11
C PRO A 366 -12.14 -37.42 9.15
N PRO A 367 -11.97 -36.26 8.48
CA PRO A 367 -12.90 -35.15 8.59
C PRO A 367 -14.17 -35.37 7.76
N ALA A 368 -15.31 -35.15 8.42
CA ALA A 368 -16.63 -35.09 7.82
C ALA A 368 -16.89 -33.71 7.17
N ALA A 369 -17.79 -33.73 6.20
CA ALA A 369 -18.12 -32.70 5.24
C ALA A 369 -18.55 -31.32 5.81
N LEU A 370 -18.34 -30.31 4.97
CA LEU A 370 -18.61 -28.89 5.16
C LEU A 370 -20.11 -28.49 5.03
N PHE A 371 -20.48 -27.47 5.81
CA PHE A 371 -21.66 -26.56 5.72
C PHE A 371 -23.03 -27.04 6.28
N PRO A 372 -23.88 -26.11 6.84
CA PRO A 372 -23.93 -24.69 6.49
C PRO A 372 -23.82 -23.63 7.60
N LEU A 373 -22.89 -22.70 7.35
CA LEU A 373 -22.67 -21.36 7.88
C LEU A 373 -23.79 -20.37 7.43
N GLN A 374 -25.04 -20.82 7.42
CA GLN A 374 -26.19 -19.99 7.01
C GLN A 374 -27.02 -19.52 8.21
N GLN A 375 -26.78 -20.10 9.39
CA GLN A 375 -27.53 -19.78 10.63
C GLN A 375 -26.84 -18.72 11.51
N GLN A 376 -25.60 -18.32 11.21
CA GLN A 376 -24.87 -17.28 11.96
C GLN A 376 -25.05 -15.86 11.40
N LEU A 377 -25.57 -15.71 10.17
CA LEU A 377 -25.77 -14.40 9.54
C LEU A 377 -27.13 -13.75 9.87
N GLU A 378 -28.13 -14.53 10.34
CA GLU A 378 -29.44 -13.98 10.73
C GLU A 378 -29.48 -13.42 12.17
N GLN A 379 -28.46 -13.66 13.00
CA GLN A 379 -28.41 -13.13 14.37
C GLN A 379 -27.77 -11.73 14.50
N ILE A 380 -27.17 -11.20 13.43
CA ILE A 380 -26.53 -9.87 13.43
C ILE A 380 -27.52 -8.76 13.05
N SER A 381 -28.70 -9.10 12.52
CA SER A 381 -29.69 -8.16 11.99
C SER A 381 -30.67 -7.55 13.02
N GLN A 382 -30.44 -7.69 14.34
CA GLN A 382 -31.41 -7.25 15.35
C GLN A 382 -30.82 -6.45 16.52
N GLN A 383 -30.10 -5.36 16.25
CA GLN A 383 -29.88 -4.32 17.27
C GLN A 383 -30.28 -2.92 16.79
N PRO A 384 -31.11 -2.19 17.55
CA PRO A 384 -31.55 -0.85 17.20
C PRO A 384 -30.58 0.24 17.70
N GLY A 385 -30.33 1.22 16.82
CA GLY A 385 -30.13 2.65 17.11
C GLY A 385 -29.19 3.08 18.24
N ALA A 386 -28.03 3.65 17.87
CA ALA A 386 -27.33 4.62 18.70
C ALA A 386 -27.01 5.87 17.88
N VAL A 387 -27.81 6.92 18.13
CA VAL A 387 -27.49 8.31 17.79
C VAL A 387 -26.32 8.74 18.67
N LEU A 388 -25.19 9.14 18.07
CA LEU A 388 -24.15 9.87 18.79
C LEU A 388 -24.16 11.33 18.33
N VAL A 389 -24.73 12.14 19.21
CA VAL A 389 -24.65 13.59 19.26
C VAL A 389 -23.19 14.01 19.41
N GLY A 390 -22.82 15.07 18.69
CA GLY A 390 -21.51 15.69 18.73
C GLY A 390 -21.17 16.32 20.08
N ASP A 391 -19.87 16.43 20.33
CA ASP A 391 -19.20 17.52 21.06
C ASP A 391 -17.78 17.03 21.39
N LYS A 392 -16.81 17.40 20.55
CA LYS A 392 -15.36 17.55 20.86
C LYS A 392 -14.51 17.79 19.59
N LEU A 393 -14.84 18.82 18.82
CA LEU A 393 -13.92 19.45 17.86
C LEU A 393 -14.04 20.97 17.98
N ALA A 394 -13.69 21.48 19.16
CA ALA A 394 -13.49 22.90 19.39
C ALA A 394 -12.13 23.07 20.07
N ASN A 395 -11.06 23.06 19.27
CA ASN A 395 -9.75 23.68 19.54
C ASN A 395 -8.76 23.28 18.43
N ILE A 396 -9.06 23.68 17.19
CA ILE A 396 -8.05 23.85 16.16
C ILE A 396 -8.02 25.35 15.87
N SER A 397 -6.84 25.94 16.04
CA SER A 397 -6.56 27.37 15.95
C SER A 397 -7.12 27.97 14.65
N GLN A 398 -7.87 29.06 14.76
CA GLN A 398 -8.29 29.85 13.61
C GLN A 398 -7.05 30.37 12.85
N PRO A 399 -6.97 30.21 11.52
CA PRO A 399 -5.95 30.89 10.72
C PRO A 399 -6.17 32.41 10.83
N GLY A 400 -5.08 33.16 10.98
CA GLY A 400 -5.10 34.57 11.35
C GLY A 400 -6.00 35.44 10.45
N GLU A 401 -6.80 36.30 11.09
CA GLU A 401 -7.63 37.33 10.45
C GLU A 401 -6.72 38.38 9.77
N GLY A 402 -6.28 38.09 8.55
CA GLY A 402 -5.74 39.11 7.65
C GLY A 402 -6.89 39.96 7.12
N ILE A 403 -7.00 41.21 7.57
CA ILE A 403 -7.95 42.18 7.01
C ILE A 403 -7.55 42.43 5.55
N LEU A 404 -8.34 41.92 4.61
CA LEU A 404 -8.17 42.18 3.17
C LEU A 404 -8.30 43.68 2.89
N HIS A 405 -7.45 44.23 2.01
CA HIS A 405 -7.58 45.61 1.58
C HIS A 405 -8.88 45.78 0.76
N PRO A 406 -9.60 46.92 0.87
CA PRO A 406 -10.87 47.14 0.17
C PRO A 406 -10.80 46.98 -1.36
N GLY A 407 -9.62 47.17 -1.96
CA GLY A 407 -9.40 46.96 -3.40
C GLY A 407 -9.39 45.48 -3.82
N ASP A 408 -8.98 44.58 -2.92
CA ASP A 408 -8.90 43.15 -3.20
C ASP A 408 -10.28 42.49 -3.13
N ALA A 409 -11.18 43.01 -2.27
CA ALA A 409 -12.54 42.48 -2.09
C ALA A 409 -13.35 42.45 -3.39
N ALA A 410 -13.26 43.49 -4.23
CA ALA A 410 -13.95 43.53 -5.52
C ALA A 410 -13.41 42.49 -6.52
N ILE A 411 -12.10 42.22 -6.49
CA ILE A 411 -11.44 41.23 -7.35
C ILE A 411 -11.89 39.83 -6.93
N TYR A 412 -11.90 39.54 -5.64
CA TYR A 412 -12.36 38.25 -5.14
C TYR A 412 -13.86 38.03 -5.39
N GLN A 413 -14.69 39.06 -5.26
CA GLN A 413 -16.13 38.98 -5.55
C GLN A 413 -16.39 38.60 -7.01
N SER A 414 -15.70 39.23 -7.97
CA SER A 414 -15.82 38.87 -9.39
C SER A 414 -15.38 37.42 -9.66
N LYS A 415 -14.28 36.97 -9.06
CA LYS A 415 -13.82 35.58 -9.20
C LYS A 415 -14.79 34.57 -8.60
N LEU A 416 -15.46 34.95 -7.51
CA LEU A 416 -16.47 34.13 -6.87
C LEU A 416 -17.72 33.96 -7.77
N GLU A 417 -18.15 35.04 -8.43
CA GLU A 417 -19.24 35.02 -9.39
C GLU A 417 -18.90 34.18 -10.64
N ASP A 418 -17.67 34.29 -11.14
CA ASP A 418 -17.19 33.46 -12.26
C ASP A 418 -17.18 31.96 -11.90
N LEU A 419 -16.71 31.62 -10.69
CA LEU A 419 -16.75 30.25 -10.17
C LEU A 419 -18.17 29.72 -10.00
N ALA A 420 -19.10 30.54 -9.48
CA ALA A 420 -20.50 30.16 -9.37
C ALA A 420 -21.11 29.85 -10.74
N LEU A 421 -20.82 30.67 -11.75
CA LEU A 421 -21.28 30.46 -13.12
C LEU A 421 -20.76 29.14 -13.69
N LEU A 422 -19.48 28.83 -13.49
CA LEU A 422 -18.84 27.59 -13.95
C LEU A 422 -19.35 26.33 -13.24
N ILE A 423 -19.76 26.45 -11.97
CA ILE A 423 -20.39 25.35 -11.23
C ILE A 423 -21.80 25.07 -11.78
N MET A 424 -22.58 26.14 -12.04
CA MET A 424 -23.96 26.02 -12.53
C MET A 424 -24.03 25.63 -14.02
N HIS A 425 -23.03 26.04 -14.80
CA HIS A 425 -22.96 25.85 -16.24
C HIS A 425 -21.56 25.36 -16.64
N PRO A 426 -21.20 24.11 -16.30
CA PRO A 426 -19.88 23.58 -16.62
C PRO A 426 -19.69 23.53 -18.15
N PRO A 427 -18.52 23.93 -18.66
CA PRO A 427 -18.21 23.76 -20.08
C PRO A 427 -18.20 22.26 -20.46
N PRO A 428 -18.35 21.92 -21.76
CA PRO A 428 -18.16 20.56 -22.22
C PRO A 428 -16.79 20.03 -21.78
N VAL A 429 -16.72 18.76 -21.35
CA VAL A 429 -15.50 18.14 -20.78
C VAL A 429 -14.26 18.32 -21.68
N GLU A 430 -14.45 18.24 -23.00
CA GLU A 430 -13.39 18.40 -24.01
C GLU A 430 -12.80 19.83 -24.08
N GLN A 431 -13.50 20.82 -23.54
CA GLN A 431 -13.10 22.23 -23.53
C GLN A 431 -12.75 22.72 -22.11
N ASP A 432 -12.93 21.87 -21.10
CA ASP A 432 -12.72 22.23 -19.71
C ASP A 432 -11.24 22.11 -19.32
N VAL A 433 -10.50 23.18 -19.55
CA VAL A 433 -9.09 23.31 -19.18
C VAL A 433 -8.90 23.81 -17.74
N GLY A 434 -9.88 23.62 -16.85
CA GLY A 434 -9.80 24.08 -15.46
C GLY A 434 -10.07 25.57 -15.28
N GLN A 435 -10.90 26.17 -16.15
CA GLN A 435 -11.31 27.57 -16.03
C GLN A 435 -11.85 27.86 -14.62
N GLY A 436 -11.51 29.05 -14.08
CA GLY A 436 -11.90 29.48 -12.74
C GLY A 436 -11.02 28.96 -11.60
N LEU A 437 -10.21 27.92 -11.82
CA LEU A 437 -9.22 27.47 -10.85
C LEU A 437 -7.91 28.26 -11.02
N PRO A 438 -7.15 28.47 -9.92
CA PRO A 438 -5.86 29.12 -10.03
C PRO A 438 -4.89 28.26 -10.87
N PRO A 439 -4.26 28.84 -11.90
CA PRO A 439 -3.25 28.14 -12.66
C PRO A 439 -1.99 27.95 -11.82
N ALA A 440 -1.24 26.90 -12.12
CA ALA A 440 0.03 26.58 -11.46
C ALA A 440 1.02 27.77 -11.47
N CYS A 441 1.11 28.52 -12.57
CA CYS A 441 2.04 29.64 -12.69
C CYS A 441 1.79 30.80 -11.71
N ASP A 442 0.54 30.96 -11.25
CA ASP A 442 0.14 32.07 -10.39
C ASP A 442 0.25 31.72 -8.89
N THR A 443 0.30 30.43 -8.56
CA THR A 443 0.20 29.91 -7.18
C THR A 443 1.45 29.22 -6.69
N PHE A 444 2.22 28.57 -7.58
CA PHE A 444 3.50 28.01 -7.18
C PHE A 444 4.53 29.12 -7.01
N ASN A 445 4.92 29.37 -5.77
CA ASN A 445 6.25 29.89 -5.53
C ASN A 445 7.22 28.79 -6.00
N LEU A 446 7.91 28.99 -7.13
CA LEU A 446 8.84 28.03 -7.76
C LEU A 446 9.91 27.46 -6.81
N SER A 447 10.04 28.02 -5.60
CA SER A 447 10.89 27.53 -4.51
C SER A 447 10.26 26.47 -3.58
N LYS A 448 8.96 26.15 -3.69
CA LYS A 448 8.28 25.17 -2.81
C LYS A 448 7.84 23.92 -3.58
N GLU A 449 8.51 22.80 -3.28
CA GLU A 449 8.43 21.48 -3.94
C GLU A 449 7.19 20.62 -3.58
N ASN A 450 6.03 21.21 -3.26
CA ASN A 450 5.00 20.45 -2.52
C ASN A 450 3.97 19.70 -3.37
N CYS A 451 3.91 19.95 -4.68
CA CYS A 451 3.06 19.15 -5.58
C CYS A 451 3.77 17.86 -6.01
N LEU A 452 3.02 16.77 -6.10
CA LEU A 452 3.56 15.42 -6.33
C LEU A 452 4.31 15.27 -7.66
N CYS A 453 3.99 16.09 -8.65
CA CYS A 453 4.72 16.12 -9.92
C CYS A 453 6.13 16.76 -9.79
N ASN A 454 6.33 17.72 -8.89
CA ASN A 454 7.65 18.33 -8.63
C ASN A 454 8.60 17.36 -7.91
N LEU A 455 8.06 16.42 -7.13
CA LEU A 455 8.83 15.37 -6.46
C LEU A 455 9.47 14.36 -7.44
N ARG A 456 9.13 14.42 -8.73
CA ARG A 456 9.59 13.46 -9.75
C ARG A 456 10.96 13.80 -10.34
N GLY A 457 11.53 14.97 -10.03
CA GLY A 457 12.77 15.42 -10.66
C GLY A 457 12.67 15.46 -12.18
N ALA A 458 11.45 15.60 -12.72
CA ALA A 458 11.30 16.10 -14.07
C ALA A 458 11.90 17.50 -14.01
N ASP A 459 13.06 17.69 -14.61
CA ASP A 459 13.57 19.02 -14.93
C ASP A 459 12.46 19.69 -15.72
N LEU A 460 11.63 20.47 -15.01
CA LEU A 460 10.60 21.28 -15.60
C LEU A 460 11.34 22.37 -16.36
N ASP A 461 11.73 22.06 -17.59
CA ASP A 461 12.27 23.03 -18.51
C ASP A 461 11.29 24.20 -18.54
N ALA A 462 11.75 25.36 -18.08
CA ALA A 462 10.97 26.58 -17.88
C ALA A 462 10.27 27.08 -19.18
N ASP A 463 10.55 26.46 -20.32
CA ASP A 463 10.02 26.80 -21.64
C ASP A 463 8.75 26.04 -22.04
N SER A 464 8.21 25.14 -21.20
CA SER A 464 6.93 24.47 -21.49
C SER A 464 5.72 25.36 -21.14
N SER A 465 5.43 26.35 -21.99
CA SER A 465 4.22 27.20 -21.93
C SER A 465 2.89 26.45 -21.78
N ALA A 466 2.86 25.14 -22.06
CA ALA A 466 1.70 24.27 -21.87
C ALA A 466 1.42 23.91 -20.39
N MET A 467 2.44 23.91 -19.51
CA MET A 467 2.28 23.57 -18.09
C MET A 467 1.74 24.72 -17.24
N ALA A 468 1.84 25.97 -17.72
CA ALA A 468 1.34 27.15 -17.01
C ALA A 468 -0.18 27.14 -16.79
N LEU A 469 -0.93 26.29 -17.49
CA LEU A 469 -2.40 26.25 -17.45
C LEU A 469 -2.96 25.07 -16.64
N VAL A 470 -2.12 24.26 -15.99
CA VAL A 470 -2.63 23.12 -15.21
C VAL A 470 -3.34 23.65 -13.95
N PRO A 471 -4.63 23.32 -13.74
CA PRO A 471 -5.39 23.80 -12.59
C PRO A 471 -4.86 23.24 -11.27
N THR A 472 -4.90 24.06 -10.23
CA THR A 472 -4.48 23.69 -8.88
C THR A 472 -5.61 23.81 -7.87
N ILE A 473 -5.46 23.11 -6.75
CA ILE A 473 -6.32 23.17 -5.57
C ILE A 473 -5.48 23.41 -4.32
N GLU A 474 -5.98 24.25 -3.41
CA GLU A 474 -5.31 24.62 -2.18
C GLU A 474 -5.75 23.74 -1.01
N CYS A 475 -4.81 23.20 -0.23
CA CYS A 475 -5.12 22.46 0.99
C CYS A 475 -5.58 23.39 2.12
N ASP A 476 -6.75 23.10 2.71
CA ASP A 476 -7.29 23.83 3.86
C ASP A 476 -6.39 23.76 5.11
N ASP A 477 -5.58 22.70 5.26
CA ASP A 477 -4.79 22.47 6.46
C ASP A 477 -3.35 23.02 6.36
N CYS A 478 -2.67 22.80 5.23
CA CYS A 478 -1.29 23.25 5.04
C CYS A 478 -1.15 24.45 4.10
N THR A 479 -2.22 24.92 3.47
CA THR A 479 -2.23 26.06 2.53
C THR A 479 -1.30 25.90 1.32
N GLU A 480 -0.93 24.65 1.01
CA GLU A 480 -0.11 24.31 -0.15
C GLU A 480 -1.02 23.98 -1.34
N TYR A 481 -0.53 24.25 -2.56
CA TYR A 481 -1.24 24.02 -3.82
C TYR A 481 -0.82 22.71 -4.47
N PHE A 482 -1.79 21.99 -5.03
CA PHE A 482 -1.60 20.70 -5.69
C PHE A 482 -2.29 20.72 -7.05
N HIS A 483 -1.71 20.09 -8.07
CA HIS A 483 -2.43 19.84 -9.32
C HIS A 483 -3.58 18.89 -9.04
N ILE A 484 -4.77 19.24 -9.52
CA ILE A 484 -5.99 18.46 -9.27
C ILE A 484 -5.84 17.00 -9.73
N ASP A 485 -5.12 16.77 -10.84
CA ASP A 485 -4.87 15.44 -11.39
C ASP A 485 -3.95 14.62 -10.48
N CYS A 486 -2.91 15.25 -9.92
CA CYS A 486 -1.99 14.61 -8.98
C CYS A 486 -2.72 14.13 -7.71
N VAL A 487 -3.81 14.80 -7.34
CA VAL A 487 -4.55 14.51 -6.11
C VAL A 487 -5.90 13.85 -6.37
N GLN A 488 -6.16 13.44 -7.62
CA GLN A 488 -7.40 12.80 -8.07
C GLN A 488 -8.69 13.58 -7.77
N VAL A 489 -8.60 14.89 -7.65
CA VAL A 489 -9.80 15.71 -7.45
C VAL A 489 -10.36 16.07 -8.82
N SER A 490 -11.60 15.68 -9.10
CA SER A 490 -12.23 16.06 -10.37
C SER A 490 -12.37 17.58 -10.48
N ILE A 491 -12.31 18.13 -11.70
CA ILE A 491 -12.43 19.59 -11.92
C ILE A 491 -13.70 20.16 -11.28
N ALA A 492 -14.82 19.44 -11.38
CA ALA A 492 -16.09 19.86 -10.77
C ALA A 492 -15.98 19.99 -9.25
N VAL A 493 -15.39 18.99 -8.59
CA VAL A 493 -15.18 18.99 -7.14
C VAL A 493 -14.19 20.08 -6.74
N ALA A 494 -13.09 20.24 -7.48
CA ALA A 494 -12.10 21.27 -7.22
C ALA A 494 -12.70 22.68 -7.30
N ARG A 495 -13.61 22.94 -8.25
CA ARG A 495 -14.33 24.22 -8.34
C ARG A 495 -15.22 24.48 -7.13
N ILE A 496 -15.97 23.49 -6.67
CA ILE A 496 -16.83 23.62 -5.48
C ILE A 496 -15.97 23.94 -4.25
N ILE A 497 -14.84 23.27 -4.09
CA ILE A 497 -13.92 23.52 -2.98
C ILE A 497 -13.31 24.92 -3.10
N ALA A 498 -12.78 25.30 -4.26
CA ALA A 498 -12.20 26.62 -4.48
C ALA A 498 -13.22 27.75 -4.25
N PHE A 499 -14.46 27.56 -4.68
CA PHE A 499 -15.57 28.48 -4.41
C PHE A 499 -15.79 28.63 -2.90
N ASN A 500 -15.88 27.52 -2.17
CA ASN A 500 -16.10 27.54 -0.72
C ASN A 500 -14.93 28.20 0.03
N GLN A 501 -13.69 27.87 -0.33
CA GLN A 501 -12.50 28.49 0.24
C GLN A 501 -12.47 30.00 0.00
N MET A 502 -12.82 30.44 -1.21
CA MET A 502 -12.87 31.86 -1.54
C MET A 502 -14.02 32.56 -0.79
N ARG A 503 -15.21 31.97 -0.73
CA ARG A 503 -16.37 32.47 0.03
C ARG A 503 -16.02 32.72 1.50
N ILE A 504 -15.33 31.78 2.13
CA ILE A 504 -14.85 31.89 3.52
C ILE A 504 -13.86 33.06 3.67
N ARG A 505 -12.92 33.22 2.72
CA ARG A 505 -11.91 34.30 2.76
C ARG A 505 -12.50 35.70 2.67
N VAL A 506 -13.50 35.88 1.82
CA VAL A 506 -14.15 37.20 1.64
C VAL A 506 -15.30 37.44 2.61
N ASN A 507 -15.67 36.43 3.40
CA ASN A 507 -16.87 36.47 4.26
C ASN A 507 -18.12 36.94 3.47
N ALA A 508 -18.26 36.44 2.24
CA ALA A 508 -19.36 36.81 1.35
C ALA A 508 -20.53 35.84 1.53
N ASP A 509 -21.71 36.41 1.75
CA ASP A 509 -22.97 35.67 1.77
C ASP A 509 -23.52 35.62 0.34
N VAL A 510 -23.19 34.55 -0.37
CA VAL A 510 -23.60 34.36 -1.76
C VAL A 510 -24.59 33.21 -1.81
N ASP A 511 -25.84 33.57 -2.10
CA ASP A 511 -27.00 32.67 -2.21
C ASP A 511 -26.96 31.93 -3.56
N VAL A 512 -26.05 30.98 -3.68
CA VAL A 512 -25.98 30.05 -4.82
C VAL A 512 -26.30 28.66 -4.29
N ASP A 513 -27.26 28.00 -4.94
CA ASP A 513 -27.68 26.62 -4.64
C ASP A 513 -26.59 25.65 -5.11
N ILE A 514 -25.49 25.57 -4.36
CA ILE A 514 -24.35 24.70 -4.63
C ILE A 514 -24.55 23.39 -3.87
N PRO A 515 -24.27 22.23 -4.49
CA PRO A 515 -24.31 20.95 -3.79
C PRO A 515 -23.50 20.99 -2.48
N GLU A 516 -24.09 20.46 -1.41
CA GLU A 516 -23.60 20.63 -0.02
C GLU A 516 -22.20 20.04 0.24
N GLU A 517 -21.70 19.15 -0.62
CA GLU A 517 -20.40 18.50 -0.45
C GLU A 517 -19.62 18.36 -1.76
N PRO A 518 -18.29 18.51 -1.74
CA PRO A 518 -17.43 18.77 -0.58
C PRO A 518 -16.97 20.24 -0.47
N SER A 519 -16.91 20.77 0.76
CA SER A 519 -16.59 22.18 1.04
C SER A 519 -15.13 22.47 1.39
N ARG A 520 -14.31 21.44 1.61
CA ARG A 520 -12.91 21.55 2.06
C ARG A 520 -12.04 20.48 1.40
N TYR A 521 -10.80 20.82 1.10
CA TYR A 521 -9.79 19.90 0.61
C TYR A 521 -8.66 19.76 1.61
N THR A 522 -8.45 18.54 2.11
CA THR A 522 -7.26 18.17 2.90
C THR A 522 -6.32 17.37 2.02
N CYS A 523 -5.08 17.82 1.84
CA CYS A 523 -4.13 17.11 1.01
C CYS A 523 -3.72 15.76 1.62
N PRO A 524 -3.15 14.85 0.82
CA PRO A 524 -2.80 13.49 1.27
C PRO A 524 -1.87 13.48 2.48
N GLY A 525 -0.86 14.36 2.45
CA GLY A 525 0.09 14.49 3.55
C GLY A 525 -0.58 14.96 4.85
N CYS A 526 -1.60 15.81 4.76
CA CYS A 526 -2.35 16.27 5.94
C CYS A 526 -3.32 15.20 6.44
N CYS A 527 -4.00 14.46 5.56
CA CYS A 527 -4.81 13.29 5.92
C CYS A 527 -3.99 12.22 6.65
N ILE A 528 -2.81 11.88 6.13
CA ILE A 528 -1.91 10.90 6.77
C ILE A 528 -1.46 11.40 8.15
N LYS A 529 -1.09 12.69 8.27
CA LYS A 529 -0.67 13.27 9.55
C LYS A 529 -1.79 13.29 10.59
N SER A 530 -3.03 13.52 10.18
CA SER A 530 -4.20 13.55 11.07
C SER A 530 -4.79 12.16 11.34
N GLY A 531 -4.37 11.14 10.60
CA GLY A 531 -4.97 9.81 10.65
C GLY A 531 -6.35 9.73 9.99
N ALA A 532 -6.73 10.75 9.22
CA ALA A 532 -7.97 10.76 8.45
C ALA A 532 -7.80 9.98 7.14
N GLY A 533 -8.85 9.25 6.74
CA GLY A 533 -8.93 8.71 5.38
C GLY A 533 -8.95 9.86 4.37
N TYR A 534 -8.27 9.70 3.24
CA TYR A 534 -8.27 10.71 2.19
C TYR A 534 -9.53 10.50 1.30
N PRO A 535 -10.46 11.47 1.25
CA PRO A 535 -11.82 11.24 0.74
C PRO A 535 -11.93 11.32 -0.79
N TYR A 536 -10.86 11.68 -1.51
CA TYR A 536 -10.86 11.91 -2.95
C TYR A 536 -10.21 10.79 -3.76
N GLY A 537 -10.15 9.56 -3.23
CA GLY A 537 -9.53 8.40 -3.89
C GLY A 537 -8.04 8.22 -3.57
N GLU A 538 -7.40 7.12 -3.97
CA GLU A 538 -5.95 6.96 -3.77
C GLU A 538 -5.14 7.88 -4.68
N VAL A 539 -4.53 8.90 -4.11
CA VAL A 539 -3.63 9.86 -4.76
C VAL A 539 -2.73 9.19 -5.78
N MET A 540 -2.98 9.53 -7.04
CA MET A 540 -2.21 8.99 -8.14
C MET A 540 -1.03 9.90 -8.39
N PHE A 541 0.12 9.55 -7.82
CA PHE A 541 1.39 9.90 -8.42
C PHE A 541 1.35 9.32 -9.84
N GLU A 542 1.42 10.12 -10.91
CA GLU A 542 1.31 9.63 -12.29
C GLU A 542 2.63 9.76 -13.03
#